data_AF-A0A3N5R4D2-F1
#
_entry.id   AF-A0A3N5R4D2-F1
#
_cell.length_a   1.000
_cell.length_b   1.000
_cell.length_c   1.000
_cell.angle_alpha   90.00
_cell.angle_beta   90.00
_cell.angle_gamma   90.00
#
_symmetry.space_group_name_H-M   'P 1'
#
loop_
_entity.id
_entity.type
_entity.pdbx_description
1 polymer ?
#
loop_
_entity_poly.entity_id
_entity_poly.type
_entity_poly.pdbx_seq_one_letter_code
_entity_poly.pdbx_strand_id
1 'polypeptide(L)'
;MRMAADWNACLQLEQQLEAAAKQLNATLTRLNTLNRELSPEESRFADQQDKREWQDARRWLRDATAKVSRFLKEHLVGITSAAGKRDSYETLYKQFILPRRSFEGMAQADREFAGYRKLLQSLLNNMNSAQGSAVQDAERRAQAIITRMAARVRAAKSRR
;
A
#
# COMPACT_ATOMS: atom_id res chain seq x y z
N MET A 1 2.78 0.40 33.02
CA MET A 1 3.91 1.27 32.61
C MET A 1 3.64 1.72 31.18
N ARG A 2 3.61 3.02 30.89
CA ARG A 2 3.20 3.58 29.60
C ARG A 2 4.04 3.07 28.43
N MET A 3 5.37 3.09 28.55
CA MET A 3 6.29 2.54 27.55
C MET A 3 6.00 1.08 27.16
N ALA A 4 5.60 0.23 28.13
CA ALA A 4 5.28 -1.15 27.84
C ALA A 4 4.01 -1.29 26.99
N ALA A 5 3.01 -0.44 27.24
CA ALA A 5 1.80 -0.37 26.44
C ALA A 5 2.09 0.17 25.03
N ASP A 6 2.91 1.23 24.92
CA ASP A 6 3.33 1.80 23.63
C ASP A 6 4.10 0.78 22.78
N TRP A 7 5.02 0.00 23.39
CA TRP A 7 5.73 -1.09 22.70
C TRP A 7 4.79 -2.17 22.20
N ASN A 8 3.87 -2.66 23.04
CA ASN A 8 2.89 -3.66 22.62
C ASN A 8 2.00 -3.16 21.47
N ALA A 9 1.62 -1.88 21.50
CA ALA A 9 0.90 -1.25 20.39
C ALA A 9 1.76 -1.14 19.12
N CYS A 10 3.07 -0.91 19.23
CA CYS A 10 3.98 -0.97 18.08
C CYS A 10 4.00 -2.36 17.46
N LEU A 11 4.09 -3.42 18.26
CA LEU A 11 4.06 -4.81 17.76
C LEU A 11 2.75 -5.12 17.02
N GLN A 12 1.62 -4.64 17.53
CA GLN A 12 0.33 -4.78 16.84
C GLN A 12 0.30 -4.01 15.52
N LEU A 13 0.85 -2.79 15.49
CA LEU A 13 0.95 -2.01 14.26
C LEU A 13 1.89 -2.67 13.23
N GLU A 14 2.99 -3.29 13.67
CA GLU A 14 3.90 -4.05 12.78
C GLU A 14 3.17 -5.21 12.09
N GLN A 15 2.33 -5.96 12.82
CA GLN A 15 1.51 -7.01 12.23
C GLN A 15 0.49 -6.47 11.21
N GLN A 16 -0.12 -5.32 11.51
CA GLN A 16 -1.05 -4.67 10.59
C GLN A 16 -0.35 -4.12 9.34
N LEU A 17 0.86 -3.59 9.48
CA LEU A 17 1.70 -3.11 8.38
C LEU A 17 2.08 -4.27 7.45
N GLU A 18 2.46 -5.43 7.99
CA GLU A 18 2.74 -6.63 7.20
C GLU A 18 1.51 -7.08 6.39
N ALA A 19 0.33 -7.07 7.02
CA ALA A 19 -0.92 -7.37 6.32
C ALA A 19 -1.23 -6.35 5.20
N ALA A 20 -1.06 -5.05 5.48
CA ALA A 20 -1.23 -3.99 4.50
C ALA A 20 -0.22 -4.10 3.34
N ALA A 21 1.02 -4.50 3.62
CA ALA A 21 2.06 -4.69 2.61
C ALA A 21 1.68 -5.81 1.62
N LYS A 22 1.14 -6.93 2.12
CA LYS A 22 0.62 -8.01 1.27
C LYS A 22 -0.52 -7.52 0.38
N GLN A 23 -1.43 -6.71 0.93
CA GLN A 23 -2.54 -6.14 0.17
C GLN A 23 -2.07 -5.15 -0.90
N LEU A 24 -1.10 -4.29 -0.57
CA LEU A 24 -0.47 -3.38 -1.54
C LEU A 24 0.26 -4.14 -2.64
N ASN A 25 1.02 -5.19 -2.31
CA ASN A 25 1.71 -5.99 -3.31
C ASN A 25 0.72 -6.70 -4.26
N ALA A 26 -0.36 -7.27 -3.73
CA ALA A 26 -1.41 -7.85 -4.55
C ALA A 26 -2.07 -6.80 -5.47
N THR A 27 -2.29 -5.59 -4.95
CA THR A 27 -2.85 -4.47 -5.73
C THR A 27 -1.88 -4.03 -6.82
N LEU A 28 -0.59 -3.92 -6.51
CA LEU A 28 0.46 -3.57 -7.46
C LEU A 28 0.49 -4.55 -8.65
N THR A 29 0.41 -5.86 -8.37
CA THR A 29 0.32 -6.89 -9.42
C THR A 29 -0.92 -6.69 -10.28
N ARG A 30 -2.10 -6.43 -9.69
CA ARG A 30 -3.33 -6.17 -10.45
C ARG A 30 -3.23 -4.94 -11.34
N LEU A 31 -2.72 -3.83 -10.80
CA LEU A 31 -2.54 -2.57 -11.56
C LEU A 31 -1.61 -2.77 -12.76
N ASN A 32 -0.50 -3.48 -12.58
CA ASN A 32 0.43 -3.78 -13.67
C ASN A 32 -0.20 -4.68 -14.74
N THR A 33 -0.99 -5.68 -14.34
CA THR A 33 -1.74 -6.54 -15.28
C THR A 33 -2.77 -5.75 -16.09
N LEU A 34 -3.45 -4.79 -15.44
CA LEU A 34 -4.43 -3.93 -16.12
C LEU A 34 -3.77 -2.90 -17.04
N ASN A 35 -2.57 -2.43 -16.71
CA ASN A 35 -1.83 -1.44 -17.51
C ASN A 35 -1.17 -2.06 -18.74
N ARG A 36 -1.99 -2.63 -19.63
CA ARG A 36 -1.57 -3.20 -20.91
C ARG A 36 -2.00 -2.34 -22.10
N GLU A 37 -1.44 -2.62 -23.26
CA GLU A 37 -1.98 -2.11 -24.52
C GLU A 37 -3.34 -2.75 -24.83
N LEU A 38 -4.17 -2.04 -25.61
CA LEU A 38 -5.37 -2.63 -26.18
C LEU A 38 -4.95 -3.71 -27.20
N SER A 39 -5.65 -4.83 -27.18
CA SER A 39 -5.49 -5.86 -28.21
C SER A 39 -5.96 -5.33 -29.58
N PRO A 40 -5.54 -5.95 -30.70
CA PRO A 40 -5.99 -5.55 -32.03
C PRO A 40 -7.52 -5.54 -32.17
N GLU A 41 -8.21 -6.50 -31.54
CA GLU A 41 -9.67 -6.57 -31.55
C GLU A 41 -10.30 -5.42 -30.76
N GLU A 42 -9.83 -5.18 -29.52
CA GLU A 42 -10.32 -4.06 -28.71
C GLU A 42 -10.09 -2.73 -29.43
N SER A 43 -8.91 -2.52 -30.02
CA SER A 43 -8.59 -1.29 -30.76
C SER A 43 -9.47 -1.09 -32.00
N ARG A 44 -9.83 -2.17 -32.69
CA ARG A 44 -10.70 -2.17 -33.87
C ARG A 44 -12.15 -1.84 -33.54
N PHE A 45 -12.66 -2.34 -32.41
CA PHE A 45 -14.05 -2.18 -32.00
C PHE A 45 -14.28 -1.05 -30.98
N ALA A 46 -13.21 -0.43 -30.48
CA ALA A 46 -13.27 0.76 -29.64
C ALA A 46 -13.53 2.02 -30.47
N ASP A 47 -14.41 2.88 -29.97
CA ASP A 47 -14.61 4.21 -30.54
C ASP A 47 -13.53 5.21 -30.06
N GLN A 48 -13.61 6.46 -30.53
CA GLN A 48 -12.64 7.49 -30.13
C GLN A 48 -12.74 7.84 -28.64
N GLN A 49 -13.93 7.72 -28.04
CA GLN A 49 -14.15 8.00 -26.62
C GLN A 49 -13.54 6.89 -25.75
N ASP A 50 -13.76 5.61 -26.08
CA ASP A 50 -13.13 4.45 -25.44
C ASP A 50 -11.60 4.60 -25.41
N LYS A 51 -11.00 5.01 -26.53
CA LYS A 51 -9.54 5.19 -26.64
C LYS A 51 -9.04 6.31 -25.75
N ARG A 52 -9.76 7.45 -25.67
CA ARG A 52 -9.40 8.57 -24.78
C ARG A 52 -9.54 8.17 -23.31
N GLU A 53 -10.66 7.56 -22.95
CA GLU A 53 -10.91 7.08 -21.59
C GLU A 53 -9.87 6.02 -21.18
N TRP A 54 -9.45 5.15 -22.10
CA TRP A 54 -8.41 4.18 -21.82
C TRP A 54 -7.04 4.82 -21.56
N GLN A 55 -6.66 5.84 -22.34
CA GLN A 55 -5.40 6.56 -22.11
C GLN A 55 -5.40 7.28 -20.75
N ASP A 56 -6.52 7.88 -20.36
CA ASP A 56 -6.65 8.49 -19.03
C ASP A 56 -6.61 7.41 -17.93
N ALA A 57 -7.35 6.31 -18.07
CA ALA A 57 -7.29 5.19 -17.12
C ALA A 57 -5.85 4.66 -16.95
N ARG A 58 -5.06 4.58 -18.02
CA ARG A 58 -3.64 4.17 -17.93
C ARG A 58 -2.75 5.19 -17.24
N ARG A 59 -3.05 6.49 -17.34
CA ARG A 59 -2.39 7.50 -16.49
C ARG A 59 -2.69 7.23 -15.03
N TRP A 60 -3.95 6.98 -14.67
CA TRP A 60 -4.36 6.71 -13.29
C TRP A 60 -3.75 5.41 -12.75
N LEU A 61 -3.68 4.35 -13.57
CA LEU A 61 -3.00 3.10 -13.23
C LEU A 61 -1.52 3.33 -12.93
N ARG A 62 -0.81 4.14 -13.71
CA ARG A 62 0.61 4.47 -13.47
C ARG A 62 0.80 5.29 -12.19
N ASP A 63 -0.05 6.30 -11.97
CA ASP A 63 0.01 7.13 -10.76
C ASP A 63 -0.26 6.29 -9.50
N ALA A 64 -1.26 5.40 -9.55
CA ALA A 64 -1.56 4.45 -8.48
C ALA A 64 -0.40 3.46 -8.25
N THR A 65 0.20 2.93 -9.32
CA THR A 65 1.35 2.02 -9.26
C THR A 65 2.54 2.69 -8.59
N ALA A 66 2.85 3.93 -8.95
CA ALA A 66 3.95 4.69 -8.34
C ALA A 66 3.70 4.95 -6.85
N LYS A 67 2.46 5.33 -6.47
CA LYS A 67 2.09 5.58 -5.08
C LYS A 67 2.14 4.30 -4.22
N VAL A 68 1.58 3.20 -4.71
CA VAL A 68 1.60 1.89 -4.04
C VAL A 68 3.04 1.39 -3.89
N SER A 69 3.85 1.47 -4.96
CA SER A 69 5.25 1.04 -4.93
C SER A 69 6.08 1.85 -3.92
N ARG A 70 5.86 3.17 -3.84
CA ARG A 70 6.54 4.03 -2.85
C ARG A 70 6.28 3.56 -1.42
N PHE A 71 5.02 3.37 -1.02
CA PHE A 71 4.70 2.98 0.35
C PHE A 71 5.11 1.53 0.67
N LEU A 72 5.07 0.64 -0.32
CA LEU A 72 5.63 -0.70 -0.17
C LEU A 72 7.14 -0.66 0.10
N LYS A 73 7.90 0.18 -0.62
CA LYS A 73 9.33 0.38 -0.36
C LYS A 73 9.58 1.02 1.01
N GLU A 74 8.77 1.99 1.42
CA GLU A 74 8.89 2.65 2.72
C GLU A 74 8.68 1.67 3.88
N HIS A 75 7.80 0.68 3.73
CA HIS A 75 7.66 -0.41 4.67
C HIS A 75 8.85 -1.38 4.65
N LEU A 76 9.31 -1.81 3.47
CA LEU A 76 10.38 -2.81 3.34
C LEU A 76 11.77 -2.31 3.76
N VAL A 77 12.08 -1.05 3.45
CA VAL A 77 13.41 -0.45 3.67
C VAL A 77 13.42 0.53 4.84
N GLY A 78 12.27 1.11 5.18
CA GLY A 78 12.17 2.21 6.15
C GLY A 78 11.97 1.74 7.59
N ILE A 79 10.94 2.31 8.22
CA ILE A 79 10.78 2.42 9.68
C ILE A 79 10.67 1.06 10.39
N THR A 80 10.19 0.03 9.68
CA THR A 80 9.96 -1.33 10.20
C THR A 80 11.11 -2.31 9.93
N SER A 81 12.18 -1.90 9.24
CA SER A 81 13.32 -2.78 8.94
C SER A 81 14.38 -2.80 10.05
N ALA A 82 15.32 -3.75 9.99
CA ALA A 82 16.50 -3.80 10.87
C ALA A 82 17.44 -2.59 10.71
N ALA A 83 17.35 -1.86 9.58
CA ALA A 83 18.02 -0.56 9.41
C ALA A 83 17.28 0.58 10.15
N GLY A 84 16.07 0.33 10.65
CA GLY A 84 15.30 1.22 11.50
C GLY A 84 15.64 1.11 12.98
N LYS A 85 14.85 1.77 13.84
CA LYS A 85 15.07 1.80 15.29
C LYS A 85 14.41 0.63 16.04
N ARG A 86 13.75 -0.30 15.35
CA ARG A 86 13.00 -1.41 15.96
C ARG A 86 13.87 -2.21 16.94
N ASP A 87 15.04 -2.65 16.52
CA ASP A 87 15.92 -3.51 17.33
C ASP A 87 16.45 -2.76 18.56
N SER A 88 16.68 -1.45 18.44
CA SER A 88 17.03 -0.59 19.57
C SER A 88 15.90 -0.51 20.60
N TYR A 89 14.64 -0.35 20.15
CA TYR A 89 13.49 -0.33 21.05
C TYR A 89 13.22 -1.70 21.67
N GLU A 90 13.37 -2.78 20.91
CA GLU A 90 13.25 -4.15 21.41
C GLU A 90 14.28 -4.44 22.50
N THR A 91 15.53 -4.01 22.30
CA THR A 91 16.62 -4.13 23.27
C THR A 91 16.29 -3.37 24.55
N LEU A 92 15.90 -2.10 24.42
CA LEU A 92 15.55 -1.25 25.57
C LEU A 92 14.35 -1.81 26.34
N TYR A 93 13.34 -2.34 25.62
CA TYR A 93 12.21 -3.00 26.22
C TYR A 93 12.62 -4.23 27.04
N LYS A 94 13.42 -5.14 26.47
CA LYS A 94 13.84 -6.38 27.14
C LYS A 94 14.76 -6.11 28.34
N GLN A 95 15.67 -5.15 28.23
CA GLN A 95 16.69 -4.89 29.26
C GLN A 95 16.17 -4.07 30.45
N PHE A 96 15.23 -3.14 30.22
CA PHE A 96 14.84 -2.17 31.23
C PHE A 96 13.34 -2.16 31.53
N ILE A 97 12.49 -2.16 30.50
CA ILE A 97 11.04 -2.01 30.69
C ILE A 97 10.42 -3.29 31.25
N LEU A 98 10.69 -4.44 30.61
CA LEU A 98 10.18 -5.74 31.01
C LEU A 98 10.59 -6.13 32.44
N PRO A 99 11.87 -6.03 32.85
CA PRO A 99 12.29 -6.31 34.22
C PRO A 99 12.00 -5.17 35.20
N ARG A 100 11.32 -4.09 34.76
CA ARG A 100 10.98 -2.91 35.58
C ARG A 100 12.19 -2.24 36.23
N ARG A 101 13.31 -2.19 35.51
CA ARG A 101 14.55 -1.53 35.95
C ARG A 101 14.53 -0.07 35.53
N SER A 102 14.88 0.81 36.46
CA SER A 102 15.16 2.20 36.13
C SER A 102 16.48 2.33 35.37
N PHE A 103 16.56 3.34 34.51
CA PHE A 103 17.77 3.72 33.82
C PHE A 103 17.73 5.23 33.54
N GLU A 104 18.90 5.81 33.32
CA GLU A 104 19.02 7.22 32.95
C GLU A 104 18.40 7.46 31.58
N GLY A 105 17.62 8.54 31.43
CA GLY A 105 16.94 8.84 30.16
C GLY A 105 15.58 8.17 29.97
N MET A 106 14.96 7.59 31.00
CA MET A 106 13.60 7.01 30.90
C MET A 106 12.56 7.95 30.29
N ALA A 107 12.59 9.24 30.61
CA ALA A 107 11.67 10.24 30.04
C ALA A 107 11.91 10.50 28.54
N GLN A 108 13.16 10.37 28.08
CA GLN A 108 13.47 10.42 26.65
C GLN A 108 12.96 9.16 25.96
N ALA A 109 13.24 7.98 26.51
CA ALA A 109 12.76 6.71 25.98
C ALA A 109 11.23 6.71 25.83
N ASP A 110 10.47 7.19 26.82
CA ASP A 110 9.00 7.28 26.74
C ASP A 110 8.52 8.12 25.55
N ARG A 111 9.18 9.26 25.28
CA ARG A 111 8.88 10.10 24.11
C ARG A 111 9.23 9.40 22.80
N GLU A 112 10.34 8.66 22.77
CA GLU A 112 10.78 7.93 21.60
C GLU A 112 9.87 6.75 21.25
N PHE A 113 9.41 5.96 22.23
CA PHE A 113 8.39 4.90 22.01
C PHE A 113 7.09 5.49 21.48
N ALA A 114 6.61 6.59 22.07
CA ALA A 114 5.41 7.28 21.59
C ALA A 114 5.59 7.82 20.17
N GLY A 115 6.77 8.36 19.84
CA GLY A 115 7.13 8.82 18.50
C GLY A 115 7.16 7.69 17.47
N TYR A 116 7.82 6.57 17.81
CA TYR A 116 7.87 5.38 16.97
C TYR A 116 6.47 4.83 16.67
N ARG A 117 5.61 4.73 17.70
CA ARG A 117 4.21 4.31 17.51
C ARG A 117 3.46 5.22 16.53
N LYS A 118 3.60 6.54 16.66
CA LYS A 118 2.96 7.50 15.75
C LYS A 118 3.46 7.35 14.31
N LEU A 119 4.76 7.10 14.13
CA LEU A 119 5.34 6.85 12.82
C LEU A 119 4.74 5.59 12.16
N LEU A 120 4.68 4.48 12.90
CA LEU A 120 4.06 3.23 12.42
C LEU A 120 2.58 3.44 12.06
N GLN A 121 1.83 4.15 12.90
CA GLN A 121 0.42 4.45 12.66
C GLN A 121 0.23 5.33 11.42
N SER A 122 1.10 6.33 11.21
CA SER A 122 1.05 7.18 10.03
C SER A 122 1.35 6.39 8.76
N LEU A 123 2.35 5.51 8.78
CA LEU A 123 2.68 4.63 7.66
C LEU A 123 1.48 3.72 7.31
N LEU A 124 0.87 3.11 8.31
CA LEU A 124 -0.29 2.22 8.12
C LEU A 124 -1.46 2.98 7.47
N ASN A 125 -1.77 4.18 7.96
CA ASN A 125 -2.81 5.02 7.39
C ASN A 125 -2.51 5.35 5.92
N ASN A 126 -1.26 5.72 5.60
CA ASN A 126 -0.84 6.02 4.24
C ASN A 126 -0.95 4.81 3.30
N MET A 127 -0.55 3.63 3.77
CA MET A 127 -0.68 2.38 3.02
C MET A 127 -2.15 2.06 2.72
N ASN A 128 -3.01 2.12 3.74
CA ASN A 128 -4.45 1.86 3.58
C ASN A 128 -5.13 2.89 2.65
N SER A 129 -4.78 4.17 2.77
CA SER A 129 -5.29 5.21 1.86
C SER A 129 -4.81 5.00 0.43
N ALA A 130 -3.54 4.65 0.23
CA ALA A 130 -3.00 4.37 -1.10
C ALA A 130 -3.69 3.16 -1.75
N GLN A 131 -3.94 2.09 -0.99
CA GLN A 131 -4.71 0.94 -1.44
C GLN A 131 -6.13 1.32 -1.82
N GLY A 132 -6.83 2.07 -0.96
CA GLY A 132 -8.21 2.50 -1.21
C GLY A 132 -8.33 3.30 -2.51
N SER A 133 -7.49 4.31 -2.70
CA SER A 133 -7.45 5.08 -3.94
C SER A 133 -7.10 4.21 -5.15
N ALA A 134 -6.09 3.33 -5.05
CA ALA A 134 -5.71 2.46 -6.16
C ALA A 134 -6.87 1.55 -6.63
N VAL A 135 -7.61 0.98 -5.69
CA VAL A 135 -8.75 0.10 -6.00
C VAL A 135 -9.93 0.91 -6.55
N GLN A 136 -10.31 2.01 -5.91
CA GLN A 136 -11.51 2.76 -6.29
C GLN A 136 -11.32 3.55 -7.57
N ASP A 137 -10.18 4.21 -7.72
CA ASP A 137 -9.97 5.17 -8.80
C ASP A 137 -9.30 4.54 -10.02
N ALA A 138 -8.27 3.72 -9.82
CA ALA A 138 -7.51 3.20 -10.95
C ALA A 138 -8.06 1.84 -11.43
N GLU A 139 -8.17 0.87 -10.51
CA GLU A 139 -8.57 -0.50 -10.85
C GLU A 139 -10.00 -0.56 -11.40
N ARG A 140 -10.99 -0.01 -10.68
CA ARG A 140 -12.40 -0.04 -11.11
C ARG A 140 -12.63 0.66 -12.44
N ARG A 141 -12.02 1.83 -12.65
CA ARG A 141 -12.19 2.59 -13.91
C ARG A 141 -11.61 1.84 -15.09
N ALA A 142 -10.36 1.35 -14.96
CA ALA A 142 -9.72 0.56 -15.99
C ALA A 142 -10.53 -0.71 -16.32
N GLN A 143 -11.02 -1.41 -15.30
CA GLN A 143 -11.82 -2.62 -15.48
C GLN A 143 -13.16 -2.35 -16.16
N ALA A 144 -13.84 -1.24 -15.82
CA ALA A 144 -15.10 -0.86 -16.47
C ALA A 144 -14.91 -0.61 -17.97
N ILE A 145 -13.84 0.11 -18.32
CA ILE A 145 -13.51 0.45 -19.71
C ILE A 145 -13.14 -0.81 -20.52
N ILE A 146 -12.26 -1.68 -19.98
CA ILE A 146 -11.90 -2.95 -20.64
C ILE A 146 -13.14 -3.84 -20.82
N THR A 147 -13.98 -3.97 -19.78
CA THR A 147 -15.19 -4.80 -19.84
C THR A 147 -16.16 -4.30 -20.92
N ARG A 148 -16.32 -2.99 -21.04
CA ARG A 148 -17.16 -2.36 -22.07
C ARG A 148 -16.63 -2.65 -23.48
N MET A 149 -15.33 -2.48 -23.72
CA MET A 149 -14.70 -2.82 -25.00
C MET A 149 -14.83 -4.32 -25.32
N ALA A 150 -14.55 -5.19 -24.36
CA ALA A 150 -14.66 -6.63 -24.53
C ALA A 150 -16.11 -7.09 -24.82
N ALA A 151 -17.12 -6.41 -24.28
CA ALA A 151 -18.52 -6.67 -24.64
C ALA A 151 -18.82 -6.31 -26.10
N ARG A 152 -18.30 -5.17 -26.60
CA ARG A 152 -18.43 -4.75 -28.01
C ARG A 152 -17.73 -5.74 -28.95
N VAL A 153 -16.53 -6.19 -28.61
CA VAL A 153 -15.81 -7.23 -29.38
C VAL A 153 -16.63 -8.51 -29.49
N ARG A 154 -17.18 -9.00 -28.37
CA ARG A 154 -18.03 -10.21 -28.34
C ARG A 154 -19.29 -10.05 -29.19
N ALA A 155 -19.98 -8.92 -29.06
CA ALA A 155 -21.18 -8.62 -29.84
C ALA A 155 -20.90 -8.52 -31.35
N ALA A 156 -19.72 -8.03 -31.75
CA ALA A 156 -19.31 -7.99 -33.14
C ALA A 156 -18.95 -9.37 -33.68
N LYS A 157 -18.34 -10.23 -32.86
CA LYS A 157 -18.03 -11.63 -33.21
C LYS A 157 -19.29 -12.48 -33.37
N SER A 158 -20.31 -12.30 -32.53
CA SER A 158 -21.56 -13.07 -32.61
C SER A 158 -22.47 -12.69 -33.78
N ARG A 159 -22.17 -11.59 -34.48
CA ARG A 159 -22.89 -11.13 -35.69
C ARG A 159 -22.22 -11.57 -36.99
N ARG A 160 -21.07 -12.23 -36.90
CA ARG A 160 -20.37 -12.88 -38.02
C ARG A 160 -20.69 -14.37 -38.00
#